data_AF-A0A0E3RWS0-F1
#
_entry.id   AF-A0A0E3RWS0-F1
#
_cell.length_a   1.000
_cell.length_b   1.000
_cell.length_c   1.000
_cell.angle_alpha   90.00
_cell.angle_beta   90.00
_cell.angle_gamma   90.00
#
_symmetry.space_group_name_H-M   'P 1'
#
loop_
_entity.id
_entity.type
_entity.pdbx_description
1 polymer ?
#
loop_
_entity_poly.entity_id
_entity_poly.type
_entity_poly.pdbx_seq_one_letter_code
_entity_poly.pdbx_strand_id
1 'polypeptide(L)'
;MGGESISSAILTIASVICAFGFVSAVYPSVISAGDPIMSRTDSMGDQIMTDIEILHEARGDEGTEIHVWIKNVGCREIPSYTIPDSDLFFGEAGNFEHIPYDENGNLAPGWSYLIEQGGDSDWDKGETLCVKIKPSGLPVSGKKYFIKFNTYNGVSEEAYFTV
;
A
#
# COMPACT_ATOMS: atom_id res chain seq x y z
N MET A 1 28.35 -54.47 39.30
CA MET A 1 27.55 -54.91 38.15
C MET A 1 26.10 -54.42 38.15
N GLY A 2 25.40 -54.28 39.31
CA GLY A 2 24.01 -53.76 39.33
C GLY A 2 23.85 -52.23 39.32
N GLY A 3 24.85 -51.47 39.79
CA GLY A 3 24.79 -50.00 39.83
C GLY A 3 25.03 -49.32 38.47
N GLU A 4 25.82 -49.95 37.60
CA GLU A 4 26.19 -49.43 36.27
C GLU A 4 25.00 -49.49 35.30
N SER A 5 24.20 -50.56 35.36
CA SER A 5 23.00 -50.72 34.53
C SER A 5 21.88 -49.75 34.91
N ILE A 6 21.71 -49.46 36.21
CA ILE A 6 20.74 -48.47 36.70
C ILE A 6 21.15 -47.06 36.26
N SER A 7 22.43 -46.71 36.36
CA SER A 7 22.93 -45.42 35.90
C SER A 7 22.77 -45.26 34.38
N SER A 8 23.07 -46.30 33.60
CA SER A 8 22.85 -46.31 32.16
C SER A 8 21.37 -46.16 31.79
N ALA A 9 20.45 -46.79 32.53
CA ALA A 9 19.01 -46.69 32.28
C ALA A 9 18.45 -45.29 32.61
N ILE A 10 18.97 -44.63 33.66
CA ILE A 10 18.56 -43.27 34.01
C ILE A 10 19.06 -42.27 32.95
N LEU A 11 20.30 -42.43 32.48
CA LEU A 11 20.88 -41.56 31.45
C LEU A 11 20.15 -41.69 30.10
N THR A 12 19.72 -42.89 29.71
CA THR A 12 18.95 -43.08 28.48
C THR A 12 17.57 -42.42 28.57
N ILE A 13 16.86 -42.59 29.68
CA ILE A 13 15.56 -41.93 29.89
C ILE A 13 15.71 -40.40 29.87
N ALA A 14 16.73 -39.86 30.54
CA ALA A 14 17.01 -38.43 30.53
C ALA A 14 17.30 -37.90 29.11
N SER A 15 18.09 -38.63 28.32
CA SER A 15 18.41 -38.24 26.94
C SER A 15 17.17 -38.18 26.03
N VAL A 16 16.22 -39.10 26.20
CA VAL A 16 14.97 -39.15 25.43
C VAL A 16 14.08 -37.96 25.80
N ILE A 17 13.93 -37.66 27.10
CA ILE A 17 13.15 -36.52 27.57
C ILE A 17 13.75 -35.20 27.06
N CYS A 18 15.08 -35.05 27.10
CA CYS A 18 15.77 -33.90 26.53
C CYS A 18 15.54 -33.78 25.02
N ALA A 19 15.60 -34.89 24.27
CA ALA A 19 15.34 -34.87 22.83
C ALA A 19 13.90 -34.43 22.52
N PHE A 20 12.90 -34.94 23.25
CA PHE A 20 11.50 -34.53 23.08
C PHE A 20 11.29 -33.05 23.44
N GLY A 21 11.89 -32.57 24.54
CA GLY A 21 11.83 -31.17 24.93
C GLY A 21 12.51 -30.22 23.92
N PHE A 22 13.59 -30.67 23.30
CA PHE A 22 14.26 -29.91 22.24
C PHE A 22 13.39 -29.83 20.98
N VAL A 23 12.80 -30.94 20.54
CA VAL A 23 11.91 -30.97 19.37
C VAL A 23 10.68 -30.08 19.61
N SER A 24 10.04 -30.17 20.79
CA SER A 24 8.85 -29.34 21.08
C SER A 24 9.16 -27.85 21.20
N ALA A 25 10.38 -27.48 21.61
CA ALA A 25 10.82 -26.08 21.67
C ALA A 25 11.24 -25.52 20.30
N VAL A 26 11.86 -26.35 19.44
CA VAL A 26 12.39 -25.91 18.14
C VAL A 26 11.33 -25.97 17.04
N TYR A 27 10.40 -26.92 17.10
CA TYR A 27 9.36 -27.10 16.08
C TYR A 27 8.52 -25.84 15.82
N PRO A 28 8.04 -25.10 16.84
CA PRO A 28 7.31 -23.84 16.61
C PRO A 28 8.19 -22.77 15.95
N SER A 29 9.48 -22.73 16.27
CA SER A 29 10.43 -21.72 15.77
C SER A 29 10.76 -21.91 14.28
N VAL A 30 10.73 -23.15 13.79
CA VAL A 30 10.98 -23.46 12.37
C VAL A 30 9.76 -23.12 11.51
N ILE A 31 8.54 -23.43 11.98
CA ILE A 31 7.31 -23.16 11.22
C ILE A 31 7.01 -21.66 11.18
N SER A 32 7.14 -20.96 12.32
CA SER A 32 6.94 -19.49 12.39
C SER A 32 7.95 -18.66 11.60
N ALA A 33 9.07 -19.26 11.16
CA ALA A 33 10.04 -18.60 10.28
C ALA A 33 9.65 -18.66 8.79
N GLY A 34 8.75 -19.56 8.38
CA GLY A 34 8.34 -19.73 6.97
C GLY A 34 7.29 -18.71 6.51
N ASP A 35 6.29 -18.45 7.35
CA ASP A 35 5.15 -17.56 7.05
C ASP A 35 5.57 -16.10 6.73
N PRO A 36 6.58 -15.50 7.40
CA PRO A 36 7.06 -14.15 7.10
C PRO A 36 7.87 -14.04 5.79
N ILE A 37 8.31 -15.16 5.22
CA ILE A 37 9.09 -15.17 3.96
C ILE A 37 8.14 -15.27 2.76
N MET A 38 7.11 -16.11 2.87
CA MET A 38 6.10 -16.28 1.82
C MET A 38 5.25 -15.00 1.64
N SER A 39 4.76 -14.42 2.75
CA SER A 39 3.98 -13.17 2.72
C SER A 39 4.76 -11.98 2.15
N ARG A 40 6.06 -11.86 2.44
CA ARG A 40 6.92 -10.82 1.83
C ARG A 40 7.14 -11.03 0.34
N THR A 41 7.20 -12.27 -0.13
CA THR A 41 7.35 -12.56 -1.56
C THR A 41 6.11 -12.14 -2.34
N ASP A 42 4.92 -12.37 -1.78
CA ASP A 42 3.65 -12.00 -2.42
C ASP A 42 3.47 -10.47 -2.49
N SER A 43 3.77 -9.74 -1.41
CA SER A 43 3.71 -8.26 -1.41
C SER A 43 4.72 -7.63 -2.38
N MET A 44 5.93 -8.20 -2.51
CA MET A 44 6.91 -7.75 -3.51
C MET A 44 6.46 -8.06 -4.93
N GLY A 45 5.80 -9.21 -5.16
CA GLY A 45 5.20 -9.55 -6.44
C GLY A 45 4.10 -8.55 -6.84
N ASP A 46 3.26 -8.15 -5.89
CA ASP A 46 2.19 -7.18 -6.14
C ASP A 46 2.75 -5.80 -6.55
N GLN A 47 3.73 -5.28 -5.79
CA GLN A 47 4.38 -4.00 -6.11
C GLN A 47 5.06 -3.98 -7.48
N ILE A 48 5.58 -5.11 -7.95
CA ILE A 48 6.20 -5.20 -9.29
C ILE A 48 5.14 -5.22 -10.40
N MET A 49 3.95 -5.74 -10.11
CA MET A 49 2.86 -5.84 -11.09
C MET A 49 1.96 -4.60 -11.09
N THR A 50 1.93 -3.81 -10.03
CA THR A 50 1.26 -2.52 -9.98
C THR A 50 2.20 -1.42 -10.45
N ASP A 51 1.74 -0.63 -11.39
CA ASP A 51 2.47 0.55 -11.88
C ASP A 51 1.44 1.61 -12.29
N ILE A 52 1.69 2.86 -11.95
CA ILE A 52 0.77 3.97 -12.19
C ILE A 52 1.54 5.12 -12.83
N GLU A 53 0.85 5.96 -13.59
CA GLU A 53 1.45 7.12 -14.24
C GLU A 53 0.51 8.32 -14.13
N ILE A 54 1.01 9.47 -13.66
CA ILE A 54 0.26 10.72 -13.66
C ILE A 54 0.32 11.29 -15.08
N LEU A 55 -0.82 11.31 -15.77
CA LEU A 55 -0.90 11.78 -17.15
C LEU A 55 -1.00 13.30 -17.24
N HIS A 56 -1.92 13.88 -16.46
CA HIS A 56 -2.23 15.30 -16.52
C HIS A 56 -2.84 15.80 -15.21
N GLU A 57 -2.56 17.07 -14.94
CA GLU A 57 -3.15 17.85 -13.86
C GLU A 57 -3.83 19.08 -14.46
N ALA A 58 -5.09 19.31 -14.10
CA ALA A 58 -5.82 20.49 -14.52
C ALA A 58 -6.57 21.12 -13.35
N ARG A 59 -6.92 22.38 -13.52
CA ARG A 59 -7.84 23.06 -12.63
C ARG A 59 -9.27 22.62 -12.96
N GLY A 60 -9.98 22.12 -11.94
CA GLY A 60 -11.38 21.71 -12.02
C GLY A 60 -12.36 22.89 -12.02
N ASP A 61 -13.65 22.58 -11.89
CA ASP A 61 -14.76 23.53 -12.08
C ASP A 61 -14.59 24.82 -11.26
N GLU A 62 -14.80 25.96 -11.93
CA GLU A 62 -14.72 27.32 -11.37
C GLU A 62 -13.36 27.68 -10.71
N GLY A 63 -12.36 26.80 -10.84
CA GLY A 63 -11.04 27.00 -10.29
C GLY A 63 -10.91 26.69 -8.79
N THR A 64 -11.88 26.00 -8.20
CA THR A 64 -11.90 25.66 -6.77
C THR A 64 -11.33 24.27 -6.49
N GLU A 65 -11.26 23.41 -7.52
CA GLU A 65 -10.82 22.02 -7.44
C GLU A 65 -9.61 21.80 -8.34
N ILE A 66 -8.85 20.73 -8.09
CA ILE A 66 -7.78 20.23 -8.96
C ILE A 66 -8.17 18.82 -9.41
N HIS A 67 -8.12 18.57 -10.70
CA HIS A 67 -8.33 17.25 -11.28
C HIS A 67 -6.98 16.68 -11.72
N VAL A 68 -6.70 15.45 -11.32
CA VAL A 68 -5.49 14.72 -11.71
C VAL A 68 -5.89 13.39 -12.31
N TRP A 69 -5.43 13.14 -13.52
CA TRP A 69 -5.65 11.88 -14.22
C TRP A 69 -4.45 10.97 -14.00
N ILE A 70 -4.69 9.84 -13.37
CA ILE A 70 -3.71 8.81 -13.07
C ILE A 70 -4.09 7.57 -13.86
N LYS A 71 -3.17 7.01 -14.64
CA LYS A 71 -3.40 5.79 -15.42
C LYS A 71 -2.76 4.59 -14.76
N ASN A 72 -3.46 3.46 -14.73
CA ASN A 72 -2.86 2.19 -14.35
C ASN A 72 -2.09 1.66 -15.57
N VAL A 73 -0.76 1.72 -15.51
CA VAL A 73 0.13 1.21 -16.56
C VAL A 73 0.71 -0.17 -16.21
N GLY A 74 0.39 -0.66 -15.01
CA GLY A 74 0.78 -1.96 -14.50
C GLY A 74 0.15 -3.15 -15.22
N CYS A 75 0.47 -4.34 -14.74
CA CYS A 75 -0.11 -5.60 -15.21
C CYS A 75 -1.29 -6.08 -14.36
N ARG A 76 -1.52 -5.48 -13.19
CA ARG A 76 -2.56 -5.89 -12.24
C ARG A 76 -3.71 -4.87 -12.16
N GLU A 77 -4.93 -5.37 -12.04
CA GLU A 77 -6.11 -4.59 -11.66
C GLU A 77 -5.99 -4.12 -10.19
N ILE A 78 -6.45 -2.90 -9.91
CA ILE A 78 -6.51 -2.35 -8.56
C ILE A 78 -7.97 -2.35 -8.12
N PRO A 79 -8.37 -3.13 -7.11
CA PRO A 79 -9.75 -3.19 -6.68
C PRO A 79 -10.24 -1.86 -6.12
N SER A 80 -11.45 -1.48 -6.47
CA SER A 80 -12.12 -0.24 -6.05
C SER A 80 -12.06 0.05 -4.56
N TYR A 81 -12.30 -0.97 -3.74
CA TYR A 81 -12.31 -0.85 -2.28
C TYR A 81 -10.95 -0.52 -1.67
N THR A 82 -9.85 -0.71 -2.41
CA THR A 82 -8.48 -0.39 -1.97
C THR A 82 -8.05 1.03 -2.36
N ILE A 83 -8.75 1.67 -3.30
CA ILE A 83 -8.44 3.05 -3.71
C ILE A 83 -8.56 4.03 -2.54
N PRO A 84 -9.59 3.97 -1.66
CA PRO A 84 -9.68 4.78 -0.45
C PRO A 84 -8.51 4.63 0.53
N ASP A 85 -7.81 3.48 0.53
CA ASP A 85 -6.65 3.22 1.38
C ASP A 85 -5.36 3.85 0.81
N SER A 86 -5.45 4.56 -0.32
CA SER A 86 -4.34 5.29 -0.95
C SER A 86 -4.07 6.61 -0.23
N ASP A 87 -2.80 7.00 -0.14
CA ASP A 87 -2.41 8.29 0.41
C ASP A 87 -2.25 9.32 -0.71
N LEU A 88 -2.84 10.50 -0.51
CA LEU A 88 -2.69 11.64 -1.41
C LEU A 88 -2.05 12.81 -0.66
N PHE A 89 -0.94 13.31 -1.21
CA PHE A 89 -0.30 14.53 -0.75
C PHE A 89 -0.43 15.60 -1.81
N PHE A 90 -0.85 16.79 -1.39
CA PHE A 90 -1.02 17.94 -2.27
C PHE A 90 -0.67 19.24 -1.57
N GLY A 91 -0.07 20.17 -2.30
CA GLY A 91 0.09 21.55 -1.86
C GLY A 91 1.15 22.33 -2.64
N GLU A 92 1.51 23.50 -2.12
CA GLU A 92 2.56 24.33 -2.73
C GLU A 92 3.92 23.63 -2.57
N ALA A 93 4.83 23.81 -3.53
CA ALA A 93 6.16 23.21 -3.46
C ALA A 93 6.89 23.65 -2.16
N GLY A 94 7.10 22.71 -1.24
CA GLY A 94 7.69 22.97 0.08
C GLY A 94 6.68 23.16 1.22
N ASN A 95 5.38 23.20 0.93
CA ASN A 95 4.28 23.24 1.90
C ASN A 95 3.10 22.39 1.39
N PHE A 96 3.25 21.07 1.48
CA PHE A 96 2.23 20.10 1.11
C PHE A 96 1.62 19.45 2.36
N GLU A 97 0.35 19.09 2.28
CA GLU A 97 -0.39 18.41 3.34
C GLU A 97 -0.96 17.08 2.84
N HIS A 98 -1.24 16.19 3.78
CA HIS A 98 -1.97 14.96 3.49
C HIS A 98 -3.46 15.29 3.31
N ILE A 99 -4.02 14.90 2.17
CA ILE A 99 -5.43 15.13 1.86
C ILE A 99 -6.20 13.86 2.22
N PRO A 100 -7.17 13.92 3.15
CA PRO A 100 -7.98 12.76 3.49
C PRO A 100 -8.94 12.40 2.35
N TYR A 101 -9.19 11.10 2.18
CA TYR A 101 -10.23 10.62 1.26
C TYR A 101 -11.61 11.04 1.77
N ASP A 102 -12.44 11.56 0.88
CA ASP A 102 -13.82 11.91 1.11
C ASP A 102 -14.69 11.46 -0.07
N GLU A 103 -15.40 10.36 0.14
CA GLU A 103 -16.30 9.77 -0.86
C GLU A 103 -17.34 10.77 -1.40
N ASN A 104 -17.81 11.69 -0.54
CA ASN A 104 -18.84 12.66 -0.93
C ASN A 104 -18.27 13.89 -1.65
N GLY A 105 -16.95 14.09 -1.62
CA GLY A 105 -16.28 15.27 -2.17
C GLY A 105 -16.84 16.58 -1.62
N ASN A 106 -17.20 16.66 -0.34
CA ASN A 106 -17.72 17.86 0.32
C ASN A 106 -16.74 18.43 1.36
N LEU A 107 -15.72 17.66 1.74
CA LEU A 107 -14.69 18.08 2.69
C LEU A 107 -13.60 18.90 2.00
N ALA A 108 -13.08 19.91 2.72
CA ALA A 108 -11.90 20.68 2.33
C ALA A 108 -10.96 20.80 3.55
N PRO A 109 -9.73 20.25 3.52
CA PRO A 109 -9.15 19.49 2.43
C PRO A 109 -9.79 18.09 2.30
N GLY A 110 -10.06 17.65 1.07
CA GLY A 110 -10.60 16.32 0.79
C GLY A 110 -10.36 15.91 -0.66
N TRP A 111 -10.26 14.61 -0.92
CA TRP A 111 -10.19 14.09 -2.29
C TRP A 111 -11.19 12.98 -2.55
N SER A 112 -11.70 12.93 -3.78
CA SER A 112 -12.55 11.87 -4.29
C SER A 112 -12.00 11.38 -5.63
N TYR A 113 -12.53 10.28 -6.15
CA TYR A 113 -12.10 9.74 -7.44
C TYR A 113 -13.28 9.33 -8.31
N LEU A 114 -13.02 9.27 -9.62
CA LEU A 114 -13.90 8.70 -10.63
C LEU A 114 -13.06 7.91 -11.62
N ILE A 115 -13.50 6.72 -11.99
CA ILE A 115 -12.86 5.92 -13.04
C ILE A 115 -13.54 6.27 -14.36
N GLU A 116 -12.78 6.79 -15.33
CA GLU A 116 -13.36 7.37 -16.56
C GLU A 116 -13.76 6.32 -17.60
N GLN A 117 -13.23 5.10 -17.52
CA GLN A 117 -13.34 4.09 -18.58
C GLN A 117 -13.93 2.75 -18.12
N GLY A 118 -14.31 2.64 -16.85
CA GLY A 118 -14.80 1.41 -16.23
C GLY A 118 -16.26 1.13 -16.55
N GLY A 119 -16.52 -0.04 -17.13
CA GLY A 119 -17.86 -0.66 -17.09
C GLY A 119 -18.14 -1.33 -15.74
N ASP A 120 -17.10 -1.52 -14.93
CA ASP A 120 -17.15 -2.02 -13.55
C ASP A 120 -16.62 -0.95 -12.57
N SER A 121 -16.48 -1.34 -11.31
CA SER A 121 -16.00 -0.45 -10.25
C SER A 121 -14.48 -0.44 -10.11
N ASP A 122 -13.77 -1.42 -10.66
CA ASP A 122 -12.36 -1.66 -10.36
C ASP A 122 -11.46 -0.89 -11.33
N TRP A 123 -10.21 -0.62 -10.94
CA TRP A 123 -9.29 0.17 -11.74
C TRP A 123 -8.35 -0.74 -12.53
N ASP A 124 -8.79 -1.07 -13.74
CA ASP A 124 -8.14 -2.04 -14.61
C ASP A 124 -6.89 -1.50 -15.29
N LYS A 125 -6.09 -2.43 -15.81
CA LYS A 125 -4.93 -2.10 -16.65
C LYS A 125 -5.36 -1.25 -17.83
N GLY A 126 -4.73 -0.09 -17.97
CA GLY A 126 -4.94 0.86 -19.06
C GLY A 126 -6.06 1.85 -18.80
N GLU A 127 -6.81 1.72 -17.70
CA GLU A 127 -7.84 2.67 -17.32
C GLU A 127 -7.27 3.88 -16.58
N THR A 128 -8.07 4.94 -16.56
CA THR A 128 -7.68 6.23 -15.98
C THR A 128 -8.58 6.57 -14.80
N LEU A 129 -7.95 6.81 -13.66
CA LEU A 129 -8.52 7.34 -12.43
C LEU A 129 -8.42 8.86 -12.45
N CYS A 130 -9.56 9.54 -12.43
CA CYS A 130 -9.65 10.99 -12.24
C CYS A 130 -9.80 11.29 -10.75
N VAL A 131 -8.72 11.74 -10.12
CA VAL A 131 -8.68 12.19 -8.73
C VAL A 131 -9.08 13.66 -8.68
N LYS A 132 -10.12 13.96 -7.89
CA LYS A 132 -10.61 15.31 -7.65
C LYS A 132 -10.20 15.76 -6.27
N ILE A 133 -9.41 16.82 -6.21
CA ILE A 133 -8.85 17.36 -4.98
C ILE A 133 -9.54 18.68 -4.68
N LYS A 134 -10.11 18.77 -3.49
CA LYS A 134 -10.65 20.01 -2.91
C LYS A 134 -9.65 20.53 -1.88
N PRO A 135 -8.75 21.45 -2.25
CA PRO A 135 -7.83 22.04 -1.30
C PRO A 135 -8.57 22.91 -0.27
N SER A 136 -7.96 23.07 0.91
CA SER A 136 -8.45 23.96 1.97
C SER A 136 -8.48 25.44 1.56
N GLY A 137 -7.66 25.83 0.57
CA GLY A 137 -7.61 27.17 -0.01
C GLY A 137 -7.54 27.13 -1.54
N LEU A 138 -7.99 28.20 -2.19
CA LEU A 138 -8.01 28.27 -3.65
C LEU A 138 -6.58 28.19 -4.22
N PRO A 139 -6.34 27.35 -5.24
CA PRO A 139 -5.05 27.30 -5.90
C PRO A 139 -4.76 28.64 -6.60
N VAL A 140 -3.58 29.18 -6.34
CA VAL A 140 -3.12 30.48 -6.84
C VAL A 140 -2.37 30.25 -8.15
N SER A 141 -2.81 30.92 -9.22
CA SER A 141 -2.15 30.80 -10.52
C SER A 141 -0.73 31.35 -10.49
N GLY A 142 0.19 30.69 -11.20
CA GLY A 142 1.61 31.03 -11.26
C GLY A 142 2.45 30.47 -10.10
N LYS A 143 1.84 29.73 -9.16
CA LYS A 143 2.58 28.98 -8.13
C LYS A 143 2.83 27.54 -8.56
N LYS A 144 3.98 27.00 -8.13
CA LYS A 144 4.35 25.60 -8.34
C LYS A 144 3.71 24.74 -7.25
N TYR A 145 2.94 23.75 -7.67
CA TYR A 145 2.31 22.75 -6.83
C TYR A 145 3.03 21.41 -6.94
N PHE A 146 2.93 20.64 -5.88
CA PHE A 146 3.41 19.27 -5.78
C PHE A 146 2.23 18.35 -5.50
N ILE A 147 2.19 17.23 -6.20
CA ILE A 147 1.27 16.14 -5.92
C ILE A 147 2.06 14.84 -5.83
N LYS A 148 1.67 14.01 -4.87
CA LYS A 148 2.14 12.64 -4.76
C LYS A 148 0.97 11.74 -4.42
N PHE A 149 0.78 10.70 -5.22
CA PHE A 149 -0.23 9.69 -5.00
C PHE A 149 0.44 8.36 -4.70
N ASN A 150 0.03 7.70 -3.63
CA ASN A 150 0.57 6.42 -3.18
C ASN A 150 -0.56 5.41 -3.08
N THR A 151 -0.48 4.32 -3.85
CA THR A 151 -1.49 3.25 -3.83
C THR A 151 -1.43 2.46 -2.53
N TYR A 152 -2.48 1.67 -2.26
CA TYR A 152 -2.60 0.78 -1.10
C TYR A 152 -1.39 -0.14 -0.88
N ASN A 153 -0.67 -0.51 -1.94
CA ASN A 153 0.50 -1.39 -1.89
C ASN A 153 1.84 -0.66 -1.90
N GLY A 154 1.86 0.67 -1.80
CA GLY A 154 3.08 1.47 -1.67
C GLY A 154 3.76 1.85 -3.00
N VAL A 155 3.09 1.65 -4.13
CA VAL A 155 3.54 2.19 -5.42
C VAL A 155 3.13 3.65 -5.47
N SER A 156 4.08 4.54 -5.70
CA SER A 156 3.82 5.97 -5.63
C SER A 156 4.37 6.70 -6.85
N GLU A 157 3.59 7.65 -7.34
CA GLU A 157 4.03 8.60 -8.37
C GLU A 157 3.90 10.03 -7.86
N GLU A 158 4.78 10.89 -8.37
CA GLU A 158 4.84 12.29 -7.98
C GLU A 158 5.03 13.20 -9.18
N ALA A 159 4.39 14.36 -9.13
CA ALA A 159 4.46 15.34 -10.19
C ALA A 159 4.49 16.76 -9.64
N TYR A 160 5.07 17.64 -10.45
CA TYR A 160 5.10 19.07 -10.20
C TYR A 160 4.45 19.80 -11.35
N PHE A 161 3.48 20.66 -11.03
CA PHE A 161 2.78 21.45 -12.04
C PHE A 161 2.60 22.89 -11.56
N THR A 162 2.17 23.76 -12.48
CA THR A 162 1.86 25.16 -12.19
C THR A 162 0.44 25.43 -12.67
N VAL A 163 -0.35 26.11 -11.85
CA VAL A 163 -1.77 26.45 -12.12
C VAL A 163 -1.89 27.73 -12.93
#